data_AF-A0A427A956-F1
#
_entry.id   AF-A0A427A956-F1
#
_cell.length_a   1.000
_cell.length_b   1.000
_cell.length_c   1.000
_cell.angle_alpha   90.00
_cell.angle_beta   90.00
_cell.angle_gamma   90.00
#
_symmetry.space_group_name_H-M   'P 1'
#
loop_
_entity.id
_entity.type
_entity.pdbx_description
1 polymer ?
#
loop_
_entity_poly.entity_id
_entity_poly.type
_entity_poly.pdbx_seq_one_letter_code
_entity_poly.pdbx_strand_id
1 'polypeptide(L)'
;MISDRRHTAIPVNFETPGVEVTTGLFPWHKFLLEGHSPLGHGIANAVGLALAERHLAARFNTPGDEIVDHYTWKALQMKLALLLGTGVTTTIGYGSPNKANSYSVHGSALGAKEVDATRQNLGWPYEPFHVPEDVKRSDTIHWSRHVPEGAALEAEWNAKFAVYEKKYKEDAAELKAIISGEL
;
A
#
# COMPACT_ATOMS: atom_id res chain seq x y z
N MET A 1 -18.49 7.27 -14.66
CA MET A 1 -17.73 8.53 -14.58
C MET A 1 -16.28 8.18 -14.29
N ILE A 2 -15.39 8.26 -15.29
CA ILE A 2 -13.95 8.26 -15.05
C ILE A 2 -13.66 9.66 -14.50
N SER A 3 -13.40 9.78 -13.19
CA SER A 3 -13.12 11.10 -12.62
C SER A 3 -11.84 11.67 -13.23
N ASP A 4 -11.89 12.92 -13.64
CA ASP A 4 -10.80 13.76 -14.17
C ASP A 4 -9.70 14.05 -13.12
N ARG A 5 -9.29 13.02 -12.36
CA ARG A 5 -8.09 13.09 -11.53
C ARG A 5 -6.92 12.71 -12.40
N ARG A 6 -6.08 13.69 -12.73
CA ARG A 6 -4.73 13.43 -13.23
C ARG A 6 -4.01 12.58 -12.18
N HIS A 7 -3.82 11.30 -12.47
CA HIS A 7 -2.99 10.44 -11.63
C HIS A 7 -1.54 10.86 -11.86
N THR A 8 -0.84 11.20 -10.79
CA THR A 8 0.57 11.54 -10.85
C THR A 8 1.39 10.31 -11.24
N ALA A 9 2.53 10.53 -11.89
CA ALA A 9 3.41 9.45 -12.35
C ALA A 9 4.06 8.69 -11.18
N ILE A 10 4.07 9.30 -9.99
CA ILE A 10 4.55 8.70 -8.74
C ILE A 10 3.45 8.81 -7.69
N PRO A 11 3.36 7.89 -6.71
CA PRO A 11 2.40 8.00 -5.62
C PRO A 11 2.70 9.24 -4.76
N VAL A 12 1.68 10.07 -4.54
CA VAL A 12 1.76 11.27 -3.70
C VAL A 12 0.69 11.19 -2.61
N ASN A 13 1.12 11.31 -1.35
CA ASN A 13 0.19 11.39 -0.21
C ASN A 13 -0.60 12.71 -0.26
N PHE A 14 -1.81 12.71 0.31
CA PHE A 14 -2.78 13.82 0.23
C PHE A 14 -3.40 14.10 -1.16
N GLU A 15 -2.84 13.57 -2.25
CA GLU A 15 -3.42 13.65 -3.59
C GLU A 15 -4.22 12.39 -3.98
N THR A 16 -3.74 11.22 -3.56
CA THR A 16 -4.36 9.92 -3.89
C THR A 16 -4.82 9.19 -2.62
N PRO A 17 -6.14 8.92 -2.46
CA PRO A 17 -6.63 8.14 -1.32
C PRO A 17 -5.95 6.77 -1.20
N GLY A 18 -5.57 6.38 0.02
CA GLY A 18 -4.86 5.13 0.30
C GLY A 18 -3.35 5.17 0.05
N VAL A 19 -2.78 6.31 -0.35
CA VAL A 19 -1.32 6.52 -0.42
C VAL A 19 -0.82 7.17 0.86
N GLU A 20 -0.20 6.38 1.72
CA GLU A 20 0.29 6.84 3.04
C GLU A 20 1.49 7.79 2.93
N VAL A 21 2.42 7.52 2.00
CA VAL A 21 3.65 8.30 1.85
C VAL A 21 4.01 8.50 0.38
N THR A 22 4.53 9.69 0.06
CA THR A 22 5.10 9.98 -1.26
C THR A 22 6.38 9.17 -1.48
N THR A 23 6.48 8.50 -2.63
CA THR A 23 7.65 7.67 -3.01
C THR A 23 8.02 7.86 -4.49
N GLY A 24 9.12 7.25 -4.94
CA GLY A 24 9.53 7.26 -6.34
C GLY A 24 10.66 8.24 -6.64
N LEU A 25 10.93 8.47 -7.92
CA LEU A 25 11.93 9.44 -8.36
C LEU A 25 11.27 10.80 -8.52
N PHE A 26 11.78 11.82 -7.83
CA PHE A 26 11.42 13.20 -8.15
C PHE A 26 11.84 13.54 -9.59
N PRO A 27 11.22 14.56 -10.21
CA PRO A 27 11.67 15.07 -11.49
C PRO A 27 13.18 15.35 -11.50
N TRP A 28 13.85 15.10 -12.64
CA TRP A 28 15.30 15.29 -12.80
C TRP A 28 15.82 16.66 -12.31
N HIS A 29 15.03 17.73 -12.42
CA HIS A 29 15.40 19.05 -11.93
C HIS A 29 15.56 19.11 -10.40
N LYS A 30 14.80 18.29 -9.65
CA LYS A 30 14.86 18.24 -8.19
C LYS A 30 16.04 17.43 -7.69
N PHE A 31 16.43 16.39 -8.43
CA PHE A 31 17.65 15.61 -8.15
C PHE A 31 18.92 16.48 -8.19
N LEU A 32 19.00 17.40 -9.15
CA LEU A 32 20.13 18.34 -9.26
C LEU A 32 20.21 19.34 -8.09
N LEU A 33 19.08 19.60 -7.42
CA LEU A 33 19.01 20.51 -6.27
C LEU A 33 19.25 19.79 -4.94
N GLU A 34 18.72 18.57 -4.78
CA GLU A 34 18.70 17.85 -3.50
C GLU A 34 19.83 16.81 -3.37
N GLY A 35 20.56 16.50 -4.45
CA GLY A 35 21.76 15.67 -4.42
C GLY A 35 21.56 14.17 -4.13
N HIS A 36 20.33 13.73 -3.88
CA HIS A 36 20.01 12.34 -3.54
C HIS A 36 18.76 11.83 -4.27
N SER A 37 18.77 10.54 -4.62
CA SER A 37 17.62 9.84 -5.20
C SER A 37 16.66 9.42 -4.08
N PRO A 38 15.33 9.53 -4.24
CA PRO A 38 14.39 9.14 -3.20
C PRO A 38 14.15 7.62 -3.15
N LEU A 39 14.83 6.83 -4.00
CA LEU A 39 14.79 5.38 -3.93
C LEU A 39 15.25 4.91 -2.54
N GLY A 40 14.46 4.04 -1.91
CA GLY A 40 14.68 3.59 -0.53
C GLY A 40 13.91 4.35 0.55
N HIS A 41 13.41 5.57 0.29
CA HIS A 41 12.65 6.35 1.28
C HIS A 41 11.35 5.65 1.70
N GLY A 42 10.69 4.95 0.76
CA GLY A 42 9.49 4.16 1.08
C GLY A 42 9.74 3.02 2.08
N ILE A 43 10.99 2.54 2.20
CA ILE A 43 11.35 1.56 3.25
C ILE A 43 11.62 2.31 4.57
N ALA A 44 12.38 3.39 4.55
CA ALA A 44 12.65 4.20 5.73
C ALA A 44 11.36 4.71 6.40
N ASN A 45 10.41 5.22 5.61
CA ASN A 45 9.10 5.66 6.09
C ASN A 45 8.32 4.52 6.76
N ALA A 46 8.35 3.31 6.19
CA ALA A 46 7.66 2.17 6.78
C ALA A 46 8.29 1.73 8.12
N VAL A 47 9.61 1.88 8.28
CA VAL A 47 10.27 1.69 9.58
C VAL A 47 9.77 2.73 10.59
N GLY A 48 9.68 4.00 10.18
CA GLY A 48 9.13 5.07 11.02
C GLY A 48 7.69 4.78 11.48
N LEU A 49 6.82 4.35 10.56
CA LEU A 49 5.44 3.96 10.88
C LEU A 49 5.39 2.80 11.87
N ALA A 50 6.20 1.75 11.67
CA ALA A 50 6.26 0.62 12.60
C ALA A 50 6.81 1.00 13.99
N LEU A 51 7.74 1.96 14.06
CA LEU A 51 8.21 2.51 15.34
C LEU A 51 7.13 3.32 16.04
N ALA A 52 6.38 4.13 15.31
CA ALA A 52 5.26 4.90 15.84
C ALA A 52 4.17 3.96 16.38
N GLU A 53 3.77 2.94 15.62
CA GLU A 53 2.83 1.89 16.06
C GLU A 53 3.29 1.26 17.38
N ARG A 54 4.55 0.80 17.45
CA ARG A 54 5.11 0.18 18.65
C ARG A 54 5.13 1.13 19.84
N HIS A 55 5.41 2.41 19.61
CA HIS A 55 5.41 3.43 20.65
C HIS A 55 4.00 3.69 21.18
N LEU A 56 3.02 3.85 20.29
CA LEU A 56 1.62 4.04 20.65
C LEU A 56 1.06 2.83 21.39
N ALA A 57 1.36 1.61 20.93
CA ALA A 57 0.97 0.38 21.63
C ALA A 57 1.57 0.31 23.04
N ALA A 58 2.84 0.66 23.21
CA ALA A 58 3.48 0.68 24.53
C ALA A 58 2.91 1.76 25.46
N ARG A 59 2.39 2.86 24.92
CA ARG A 59 1.84 3.99 25.68
C ARG A 59 0.37 3.81 26.08
N PHE A 60 -0.44 3.23 25.18
CA PHE A 60 -1.90 3.22 25.30
C PHE A 60 -2.50 1.84 25.57
N ASN A 61 -1.85 0.74 25.20
CA ASN A 61 -2.38 -0.59 25.52
C ASN A 61 -2.22 -0.90 27.00
N THR A 62 -3.20 -1.58 27.57
CA THR A 62 -3.14 -2.12 28.93
C THR A 62 -3.53 -3.60 28.92
N PRO A 63 -3.14 -4.40 29.94
CA PRO A 63 -3.50 -5.82 29.99
C PRO A 63 -5.03 -6.03 29.92
N GLY A 64 -5.50 -6.62 28.83
CA GLY A 64 -6.93 -6.87 28.59
C GLY A 64 -7.67 -5.77 27.82
N ASP A 65 -7.04 -4.63 27.54
CA ASP A 65 -7.58 -3.55 26.71
C ASP A 65 -6.48 -3.05 25.73
N GLU A 66 -6.25 -3.84 24.68
CA GLU A 66 -5.31 -3.53 23.59
C GLU A 66 -6.07 -2.82 22.46
N ILE A 67 -5.72 -1.56 22.19
CA ILE A 67 -6.37 -0.71 21.19
C ILE A 67 -5.45 -0.30 20.04
N VAL A 68 -4.14 -0.49 20.20
CA VAL A 68 -3.16 -0.39 19.12
C VAL A 68 -2.60 -1.78 18.90
N ASP A 69 -3.29 -2.57 18.09
CA ASP A 69 -3.02 -3.98 17.80
C ASP A 69 -2.91 -4.28 16.28
N HIS A 70 -2.94 -3.23 15.45
CA HIS A 70 -2.77 -3.34 14.02
C HIS A 70 -1.31 -3.65 13.66
N TYR A 71 -1.07 -4.53 12.70
CA TYR A 71 0.28 -4.84 12.24
C TYR A 71 0.67 -4.00 11.02
N THR A 72 1.76 -3.22 11.12
CA THR A 72 2.46 -2.70 9.93
C THR A 72 3.24 -3.83 9.25
N TRP A 73 2.57 -4.56 8.36
CA TRP A 73 3.04 -5.81 7.72
C TRP A 73 4.38 -5.73 6.98
N LYS A 74 4.86 -4.52 6.63
CA LYS A 74 6.13 -4.35 5.91
C LYS A 74 7.35 -4.79 6.75
N ALA A 75 7.32 -4.56 8.07
CA ALA A 75 8.42 -4.93 8.96
C ALA A 75 8.51 -6.45 9.18
N LEU A 76 7.36 -7.14 9.27
CA LEU A 76 7.31 -8.58 9.53
C LEU A 76 7.69 -9.40 8.28
N GLN A 77 7.19 -9.01 7.08
CA GLN A 77 7.57 -9.70 5.84
C GLN A 77 9.04 -9.53 5.50
N MET A 78 9.63 -8.35 5.69
CA MET A 78 11.06 -8.15 5.45
C MET A 78 11.91 -8.95 6.44
N LYS A 79 11.53 -8.99 7.73
CA LYS A 79 12.26 -9.78 8.72
C LYS A 79 12.20 -11.28 8.39
N LEU A 80 11.04 -11.79 7.98
CA LEU A 80 10.88 -13.19 7.58
C LEU A 80 11.61 -13.52 6.27
N ALA A 81 11.49 -12.67 5.24
CA ALA A 81 12.13 -12.90 3.95
C ALA A 81 13.67 -12.78 4.00
N LEU A 82 14.20 -11.86 4.80
CA LEU A 82 15.64 -11.69 4.99
C LEU A 82 16.24 -12.84 5.82
N LEU A 83 15.53 -13.31 6.84
CA LEU A 83 15.97 -14.42 7.70
C LEU A 83 15.85 -15.79 7.01
N LEU A 84 14.87 -15.98 6.12
CA LEU A 84 14.65 -17.25 5.40
C LEU A 84 15.37 -17.31 4.04
N GLY A 85 16.03 -16.22 3.59
CA GLY A 85 16.67 -16.18 2.28
C GLY A 85 15.71 -16.37 1.11
N THR A 86 14.40 -16.19 1.33
CA THR A 86 13.36 -16.37 0.31
C THR A 86 13.32 -15.13 -0.58
N GLY A 87 14.21 -15.07 -1.57
CA GLY A 87 14.13 -14.09 -2.64
C GLY A 87 12.96 -14.40 -3.57
N VAL A 88 12.18 -13.39 -3.92
CA VAL A 88 11.15 -13.51 -4.97
C VAL A 88 11.83 -13.29 -6.31
N THR A 89 12.24 -14.37 -6.97
CA THR A 89 12.81 -14.32 -8.33
C THR A 89 11.70 -14.15 -9.35
N THR A 90 11.77 -13.09 -10.14
CA THR A 90 10.76 -12.76 -11.16
C THR A 90 11.40 -12.38 -12.48
N THR A 91 10.62 -12.45 -13.55
CA THR A 91 11.01 -11.95 -14.86
C THR A 91 10.39 -10.57 -15.07
N ILE A 92 11.21 -9.54 -15.30
CA ILE A 92 10.71 -8.21 -15.63
C ILE A 92 9.91 -8.26 -16.95
N GLY A 93 8.73 -7.64 -16.96
CA GLY A 93 7.84 -7.68 -18.13
C GLY A 93 7.28 -9.07 -18.45
N TYR A 94 7.19 -9.98 -17.47
CA TYR A 94 6.58 -11.30 -17.65
C TYR A 94 5.25 -11.24 -18.41
N GLY A 95 5.04 -12.18 -19.33
CA GLY A 95 3.86 -12.24 -20.20
C GLY A 95 4.02 -11.51 -21.54
N SER A 96 4.93 -10.54 -21.64
CA SER A 96 5.29 -9.89 -22.91
C SER A 96 6.16 -10.82 -23.75
N PRO A 97 5.65 -11.37 -24.86
CA PRO A 97 6.36 -12.42 -25.60
C PRO A 97 7.67 -11.92 -26.23
N ASN A 98 7.77 -10.64 -26.61
CA ASN A 98 8.94 -10.12 -27.32
C ASN A 98 9.81 -9.18 -26.48
N LYS A 99 9.33 -8.71 -25.32
CA LYS A 99 10.07 -7.74 -24.48
C LYS A 99 10.29 -8.17 -23.03
N ALA A 100 9.77 -9.31 -22.60
CA ALA A 100 10.10 -9.85 -21.28
C ALA A 100 11.62 -10.02 -21.11
N ASN A 101 12.10 -9.89 -19.86
CA ASN A 101 13.51 -10.00 -19.50
C ASN A 101 14.43 -8.96 -20.19
N SER A 102 13.92 -7.77 -20.48
CA SER A 102 14.66 -6.69 -21.15
C SER A 102 14.67 -5.40 -20.32
N TYR A 103 15.75 -4.63 -20.40
CA TYR A 103 15.80 -3.29 -19.79
C TYR A 103 14.74 -2.34 -20.39
N SER A 104 14.36 -2.56 -21.65
CA SER A 104 13.43 -1.69 -22.39
C SER A 104 12.01 -1.65 -21.80
N VAL A 105 11.62 -2.65 -21.00
CA VAL A 105 10.30 -2.69 -20.34
C VAL A 105 10.26 -1.95 -19.01
N HIS A 106 11.40 -1.48 -18.49
CA HIS A 106 11.47 -0.88 -17.15
C HIS A 106 10.80 0.50 -17.06
N GLY A 107 11.00 1.36 -18.07
CA GLY A 107 10.60 2.77 -18.00
C GLY A 107 10.03 3.31 -19.31
N SER A 108 9.54 2.45 -20.19
CA SER A 108 9.00 2.84 -21.49
C SER A 108 7.73 2.06 -21.79
N ALA A 109 6.80 2.72 -22.49
CA ALA A 109 5.59 2.06 -22.95
C ALA A 109 5.92 0.87 -23.86
N LEU A 110 5.21 -0.25 -23.69
CA LEU A 110 5.41 -1.45 -24.51
C LEU A 110 5.11 -1.20 -26.00
N GLY A 111 4.16 -0.32 -26.29
CA GLY A 111 3.65 -0.05 -27.63
C GLY A 111 2.51 -1.00 -28.01
N ALA A 112 1.55 -0.51 -28.79
CA ALA A 112 0.27 -1.18 -29.05
C ALA A 112 0.41 -2.65 -29.50
N LYS A 113 1.29 -2.92 -30.48
CA LYS A 113 1.52 -4.28 -30.99
C LYS A 113 1.97 -5.26 -29.91
N GLU A 114 2.83 -4.81 -29.00
CA GLU A 114 3.32 -5.66 -27.92
C GLU A 114 2.26 -5.88 -26.84
N VAL A 115 1.43 -4.86 -26.57
CA VAL A 115 0.30 -5.00 -25.65
C VAL A 115 -0.70 -6.05 -26.18
N ASP A 116 -1.00 -6.03 -27.47
CA ASP A 116 -1.93 -7.00 -28.09
C ASP A 116 -1.34 -8.42 -28.06
N ALA A 117 -0.06 -8.58 -28.39
CA ALA A 117 0.64 -9.86 -28.28
C ALA A 117 0.66 -10.38 -26.83
N THR A 118 0.86 -9.49 -25.85
CA THR A 118 0.82 -9.82 -24.42
C THR A 118 -0.57 -10.30 -23.99
N ARG A 119 -1.64 -9.63 -24.44
CA ARG A 119 -3.03 -10.05 -24.17
C ARG A 119 -3.31 -11.45 -24.71
N GLN A 120 -2.90 -11.72 -25.95
CA GLN A 120 -3.07 -13.05 -26.56
C GLN A 120 -2.28 -14.13 -25.80
N ASN A 121 -1.03 -13.84 -25.44
CA ASN A 121 -0.17 -14.77 -24.70
C ASN A 121 -0.72 -15.09 -23.29
N LEU A 122 -1.32 -14.11 -22.62
CA LEU A 122 -1.93 -14.28 -21.29
C LEU A 122 -3.39 -14.77 -21.34
N GLY A 123 -3.97 -14.94 -22.52
CA GLY A 123 -5.39 -15.29 -22.66
C GLY A 123 -6.32 -14.23 -22.08
N TRP A 124 -5.96 -12.94 -22.19
CA TRP A 124 -6.75 -11.81 -21.70
C TRP A 124 -7.56 -11.18 -22.86
N PRO A 125 -8.83 -11.56 -23.07
CA PRO A 125 -9.62 -11.13 -24.22
C PRO A 125 -10.22 -9.73 -24.07
N TYR A 126 -9.98 -9.06 -22.93
CA TYR A 126 -10.67 -7.83 -22.60
C TYR A 126 -9.93 -6.58 -23.06
N GLU A 127 -10.71 -5.58 -23.44
CA GLU A 127 -10.26 -4.27 -23.90
C GLU A 127 -9.50 -3.49 -22.80
N PRO A 128 -8.69 -2.47 -23.17
CA PRO A 128 -8.02 -1.60 -22.20
C PRO A 128 -8.98 -1.08 -21.12
N PHE A 129 -8.56 -1.17 -19.86
CA PHE A 129 -9.32 -0.73 -18.68
C PHE A 129 -10.64 -1.49 -18.41
N HIS A 130 -10.95 -2.54 -19.17
CA HIS A 130 -12.04 -3.44 -18.81
C HIS A 130 -11.58 -4.41 -17.72
N VAL A 131 -12.26 -4.36 -16.58
CA VAL A 131 -12.08 -5.31 -15.48
C VAL A 131 -13.33 -6.19 -15.41
N PRO A 132 -13.21 -7.49 -15.71
CA PRO A 132 -14.30 -8.45 -15.64
C PRO A 132 -14.95 -8.51 -14.25
N GLU A 133 -16.25 -8.79 -14.19
CA GLU A 133 -16.96 -8.81 -12.90
C GLU A 133 -16.52 -9.98 -12.01
N ASP A 134 -16.14 -11.12 -12.57
CA ASP A 134 -15.56 -12.25 -11.83
C ASP A 134 -14.20 -11.93 -11.20
N VAL A 135 -13.46 -10.95 -11.72
CA VAL A 135 -12.24 -10.42 -11.09
C VAL A 135 -12.58 -9.55 -9.87
N LYS A 136 -13.70 -8.83 -9.90
CA LYS A 136 -14.12 -7.94 -8.79
C LYS A 136 -14.84 -8.69 -7.68
N ARG A 137 -15.65 -9.67 -8.06
CA ARG A 137 -16.54 -10.41 -7.18
C ARG A 137 -15.80 -11.10 -6.04
N SER A 138 -16.28 -10.87 -4.82
CA SER A 138 -15.70 -11.40 -3.59
C SER A 138 -15.75 -12.93 -3.48
N ASP A 139 -16.62 -13.59 -4.24
CA ASP A 139 -16.82 -15.04 -4.22
C ASP A 139 -16.00 -15.82 -5.26
N THR A 140 -15.29 -15.13 -6.17
CA THR A 140 -14.44 -15.77 -7.20
C THR A 140 -12.98 -15.33 -7.11
N ILE A 141 -12.69 -14.04 -7.25
CA ILE A 141 -11.32 -13.49 -7.23
C ILE A 141 -11.28 -12.35 -6.22
N HIS A 142 -10.47 -12.57 -5.19
CA HIS A 142 -10.43 -11.93 -3.87
C HIS A 142 -10.28 -10.40 -3.79
N TRP A 143 -10.35 -9.61 -4.87
CA TRP A 143 -9.97 -8.18 -4.83
C TRP A 143 -10.91 -7.30 -3.99
N SER A 144 -12.22 -7.57 -3.98
CA SER A 144 -13.17 -6.78 -3.17
C SER A 144 -13.49 -7.36 -1.79
N ARG A 145 -12.97 -8.55 -1.42
CA ARG A 145 -13.24 -9.16 -0.10
C ARG A 145 -12.80 -8.29 1.07
N HIS A 146 -11.74 -7.51 0.87
CA HIS A 146 -11.17 -6.64 1.87
C HIS A 146 -12.09 -5.49 2.27
N VAL A 147 -13.08 -5.14 1.44
CA VAL A 147 -14.04 -4.07 1.75
C VAL A 147 -14.93 -4.45 2.95
N PRO A 148 -15.73 -5.53 2.89
CA PRO A 148 -16.53 -5.95 4.04
C PRO A 148 -15.67 -6.45 5.21
N GLU A 149 -14.54 -7.12 4.95
CA GLU A 149 -13.61 -7.53 6.01
C GLU A 149 -13.04 -6.33 6.77
N GLY A 150 -12.59 -5.30 6.04
CA GLY A 150 -12.05 -4.06 6.63
C GLY A 150 -13.11 -3.29 7.41
N ALA A 151 -14.32 -3.15 6.87
CA ALA A 151 -15.42 -2.51 7.57
C ALA A 151 -15.80 -3.23 8.89
N ALA A 152 -15.77 -4.57 8.89
CA ALA A 152 -16.01 -5.36 10.10
C ALA A 152 -14.91 -5.16 11.14
N LEU A 153 -13.63 -5.18 10.73
CA LEU A 153 -12.49 -4.93 11.62
C LEU A 153 -12.51 -3.52 12.20
N GLU A 154 -12.83 -2.51 11.39
CA GLU A 154 -12.98 -1.12 11.84
C GLU A 154 -14.14 -0.99 12.85
N ALA A 155 -15.27 -1.65 12.59
CA ALA A 155 -16.40 -1.65 13.51
C ALA A 155 -16.05 -2.33 14.86
N GLU A 156 -15.32 -3.45 14.82
CA GLU A 156 -14.82 -4.12 16.01
C GLU A 156 -13.86 -3.22 16.81
N TRP A 157 -12.91 -2.57 16.12
CA TRP A 157 -11.97 -1.65 16.75
C TRP A 157 -12.69 -0.46 17.40
N ASN A 158 -13.66 0.15 16.71
CA ASN A 158 -14.46 1.24 17.25
C ASN A 158 -15.23 0.80 18.51
N ALA A 159 -15.75 -0.43 18.55
CA ALA A 159 -16.41 -0.97 19.73
C ALA A 159 -15.44 -1.17 20.90
N LYS A 160 -14.23 -1.71 20.65
CA LYS A 160 -13.16 -1.82 21.66
C LYS A 160 -12.76 -0.45 22.19
N PHE A 161 -12.56 0.52 21.29
CA PHE A 161 -12.16 1.87 21.65
C PHE A 161 -13.22 2.60 22.48
N ALA A 162 -14.50 2.39 22.20
CA ALA A 162 -15.59 2.95 23.02
C ALA A 162 -15.63 2.37 24.45
N VAL A 163 -15.17 1.13 24.66
CA VAL A 163 -14.99 0.54 26.00
C VAL A 163 -13.76 1.14 26.67
N TYR A 164 -12.65 1.24 25.95
CA TYR A 164 -11.40 1.85 26.42
C TYR A 164 -11.61 3.29 26.89
N GLU A 165 -12.31 4.13 26.10
CA GLU A 165 -12.57 5.53 26.42
C GLU A 165 -13.32 5.72 27.75
N LYS A 166 -14.22 4.81 28.10
CA LYS A 166 -14.94 4.87 29.38
C LYS A 166 -14.02 4.61 30.57
N LYS A 167 -12.99 3.77 30.38
CA LYS A 167 -12.02 3.37 31.41
C LYS A 167 -10.86 4.37 31.53
N TYR A 168 -10.35 4.86 30.40
CA TYR A 168 -9.10 5.64 30.29
C TYR A 168 -9.36 6.97 29.57
N LYS A 169 -10.12 7.87 30.18
CA LYS A 169 -10.62 9.09 29.53
C LYS A 169 -9.53 10.02 29.01
N GLU A 170 -8.47 10.22 29.80
CA GLU A 170 -7.35 11.11 29.44
C GLU A 170 -6.53 10.53 28.30
N ASP A 171 -6.11 9.27 28.43
CA ASP A 171 -5.38 8.54 27.39
C ASP A 171 -6.18 8.43 26.08
N ALA A 172 -7.49 8.20 26.15
CA ALA A 172 -8.35 8.16 24.97
C ALA A 172 -8.49 9.53 24.29
N ALA A 173 -8.55 10.61 25.06
CA ALA A 173 -8.58 11.96 24.51
C ALA A 173 -7.25 12.33 23.84
N GLU A 174 -6.12 11.98 24.46
CA GLU A 174 -4.78 12.14 23.88
C GLU A 174 -4.64 11.34 22.58
N LEU A 175 -5.01 10.06 22.59
CA LEU A 175 -4.93 9.22 21.40
C LEU A 175 -5.84 9.73 20.27
N LYS A 176 -7.06 10.20 20.58
CA LYS A 176 -7.94 10.84 19.59
C LYS A 176 -7.28 12.04 18.93
N ALA A 177 -6.68 12.94 19.71
CA ALA A 177 -5.99 14.11 19.18
C ALA A 177 -4.78 13.74 18.30
N ILE A 178 -4.04 12.69 18.67
CA ILE A 178 -2.92 12.16 17.85
C ILE A 178 -3.43 11.67 16.49
N ILE A 179 -4.47 10.82 16.47
CA ILE A 179 -4.93 10.18 15.23
C ILE A 179 -5.78 11.10 14.35
N SER A 180 -6.41 12.14 14.93
CA SER A 180 -7.14 13.17 14.17
C SER A 180 -6.21 14.24 13.59
N GLY A 181 -4.96 14.33 14.07
CA GLY A 181 -4.02 15.37 13.69
C GLY A 181 -4.36 16.75 14.27
N GLU A 182 -5.05 16.79 15.42
CA GLU A 182 -5.50 18.02 16.09
C GLU A 182 -4.55 18.52 17.19
N LEU A 183 -3.34 17.94 17.29
CA LEU A 183 -2.28 18.38 18.21
C LEU A 183 -1.53 19.64 17.73
#